data_AF-A0A9N8PN94-F1
#
_entry.id   AF-A0A9N8PN94-F1
#
_cell.length_a   1.000
_cell.length_b   1.000
_cell.length_c   1.000
_cell.angle_alpha   90.00
_cell.angle_beta   90.00
_cell.angle_gamma   90.00
#
_symmetry.space_group_name_H-M   'P 1'
#
loop_
_entity.id
_entity.type
_entity.pdbx_description
1 polymer ?
#
loop_
_entity_poly.entity_id
_entity_poly.type
_entity_poly.pdbx_seq_one_letter_code
_entity_poly.pdbx_strand_id
1 'polypeptide(L)'
;MPPHSSQSGPPPGRNDKSGLPEGDWQGGYFLGQGGQGAVHYWVKADANQKIIDRVVIKDEWSWDSLEEPEIYKGIYGGLVRKGMDMSDALGGESIEVPFYKEAYIQGLLTPESLAIQSNTVRLRGYRRGDAPEPHPVKGYWKCVHWRLYMEHLYAGDLHQLISWHAARKKLIPEPFIWWTMKCLASALKQMEDLSRARVNAREEQDETIVLLDMKPGNIFLDGAGGPEFKVYPRPVIGDLGSAHLTYADQTANRSKRLPIYCTPGFTAPEFDMKHACPRPRVEKPEDGDDEEEADDDAMDVDMDDEDFEYEETVNASLDSWSNVWQLGKTIEAMMRLETRPNDRDYEDPDARESDIKSHPPRFAAAPEFCYSVELLELVRSCQEFDPECRPAPEDILYAIDMDSPPHIHGIDTWGSEDWVAEQYKNLGILTDDRKREIKANIFKRARAGKLWFLHDFEDRYLAEQYQDLDLDLPRQCELAWAPQRFRNRIGQRLGAEEPELAEEPDNKRPRTDEAITVTQTKKKRRIA
;
A
#
# COMPACT_ATOMS: atom_id res chain seq x y z
N MET A 1 36.09 -28.71 -23.03
CA MET A 1 34.80 -29.40 -22.82
C MET A 1 33.99 -28.55 -21.85
N PRO A 2 32.99 -27.80 -22.31
CA PRO A 2 32.03 -27.15 -21.43
C PRO A 2 30.88 -28.13 -21.10
N PRO A 3 30.30 -28.10 -19.90
CA PRO A 3 29.17 -28.94 -19.57
C PRO A 3 27.88 -28.40 -20.20
N HIS A 4 27.27 -29.22 -21.04
CA HIS A 4 25.82 -29.31 -21.28
C HIS A 4 25.08 -29.51 -19.94
N SER A 5 23.81 -29.19 -19.69
CA SER A 5 22.71 -28.53 -20.40
C SER A 5 21.51 -28.59 -19.43
N SER A 6 20.65 -27.57 -19.47
CA SER A 6 19.20 -27.63 -19.23
C SER A 6 18.66 -28.48 -18.07
N GLN A 7 18.37 -27.86 -16.93
CA GLN A 7 17.23 -28.31 -16.12
C GLN A 7 15.98 -27.64 -16.69
N SER A 8 15.26 -28.40 -17.51
CA SER A 8 13.86 -28.16 -17.83
C SER A 8 13.07 -28.08 -16.52
N GLY A 9 12.31 -27.01 -16.32
CA GLY A 9 11.32 -26.94 -15.25
C GLY A 9 10.37 -28.14 -15.28
N PRO A 10 9.75 -28.49 -14.14
CA PRO A 10 8.81 -29.60 -14.07
C PRO A 10 7.64 -29.38 -15.05
N PRO A 11 7.07 -30.45 -15.63
CA PRO A 11 5.93 -30.34 -16.53
C PRO A 11 4.70 -29.75 -15.79
N PRO A 12 3.83 -28.99 -16.49
CA PRO A 12 2.65 -28.37 -15.91
C PRO A 12 1.69 -29.42 -15.34
N GLY A 13 1.04 -29.08 -14.20
CA GLY A 13 -0.10 -29.82 -13.67
C GLY A 13 0.13 -30.82 -12.54
N ARG A 14 1.31 -30.87 -11.89
CA ARG A 14 1.53 -31.83 -10.77
C ARG A 14 1.68 -31.26 -9.36
N ASN A 15 1.72 -29.93 -9.18
CA ASN A 15 1.86 -29.28 -7.87
C ASN A 15 1.04 -27.97 -7.75
N ASP A 16 -0.12 -27.86 -8.42
CA ASP A 16 -0.99 -26.69 -8.21
C ASP A 16 -1.60 -26.75 -6.79
N LYS A 17 -0.98 -26.03 -5.86
CA LYS A 17 -1.47 -25.82 -4.49
C LYS A 17 -2.20 -24.49 -4.33
N SER A 18 -2.51 -23.79 -5.42
CA SER A 18 -3.20 -22.50 -5.36
C SER A 18 -4.58 -22.66 -4.71
N GLY A 19 -5.31 -23.72 -5.06
CA GLY A 19 -6.69 -23.91 -4.62
C GLY A 19 -7.72 -23.17 -5.47
N LEU A 20 -7.31 -22.64 -6.64
CA LEU A 20 -8.18 -21.92 -7.56
C LEU A 20 -8.86 -22.89 -8.54
N PRO A 21 -10.12 -22.62 -8.95
CA PRO A 21 -10.81 -23.44 -9.92
C PRO A 21 -10.20 -23.25 -11.32
N GLU A 22 -10.08 -24.36 -12.06
CA GLU A 22 -9.76 -24.47 -13.49
C GLU A 22 -8.55 -23.68 -14.04
N GLY A 23 -7.65 -24.40 -14.72
CA GLY A 23 -6.57 -23.85 -15.54
C GLY A 23 -5.17 -24.06 -14.93
N ASP A 24 -4.15 -23.78 -15.74
CA ASP A 24 -2.75 -23.98 -15.33
C ASP A 24 -2.23 -22.75 -14.57
N TRP A 25 -2.44 -22.76 -13.25
CA TRP A 25 -1.83 -21.78 -12.36
C TRP A 25 -0.38 -22.16 -12.08
N GLN A 26 0.51 -21.23 -12.37
CA GLN A 26 1.94 -21.34 -12.13
C GLN A 26 2.33 -20.29 -11.09
N GLY A 27 2.99 -20.68 -10.02
CA GLY A 27 3.21 -19.74 -8.92
C GLY A 27 3.77 -20.36 -7.66
N GLY A 28 3.39 -19.76 -6.53
CA GLY A 28 4.00 -20.01 -5.23
C GLY A 28 5.23 -19.13 -5.00
N TYR A 29 5.40 -18.05 -5.77
CA TYR A 29 6.51 -17.12 -5.57
C TYR A 29 6.25 -16.31 -4.31
N PHE A 30 7.11 -16.50 -3.31
CA PHE A 30 7.05 -15.77 -2.06
C PHE A 30 7.13 -14.26 -2.31
N LEU A 31 6.13 -13.52 -1.85
CA LEU A 31 6.12 -12.05 -1.87
C LEU A 31 6.49 -11.46 -0.51
N GLY A 32 6.08 -12.10 0.57
CA GLY A 32 6.33 -11.60 1.92
C GLY A 32 5.73 -12.49 3.00
N GLN A 33 6.16 -12.25 4.23
CA GLN A 33 5.66 -12.90 5.43
C GLN A 33 5.45 -11.83 6.50
N GLY A 34 4.30 -11.88 7.16
CA GLY A 34 3.94 -11.02 8.30
C GLY A 34 3.82 -11.83 9.59
N GLY A 35 3.35 -11.18 10.66
CA GLY A 35 3.15 -11.83 11.96
C GLY A 35 2.08 -12.94 11.96
N GLN A 36 1.14 -12.88 11.01
CA GLN A 36 -0.04 -13.76 10.97
C GLN A 36 -0.03 -14.76 9.80
N GLY A 37 0.88 -14.61 8.83
CA GLY A 37 0.77 -15.38 7.60
C GLY A 37 1.87 -15.14 6.57
N ALA A 38 1.72 -15.83 5.44
CA ALA A 38 2.62 -15.74 4.28
C ALA A 38 1.83 -15.42 3.01
N VAL A 39 2.46 -14.65 2.11
CA VAL A 39 1.84 -14.15 0.89
C VAL A 39 2.60 -14.68 -0.31
N HIS A 40 1.87 -15.26 -1.26
CA HIS A 40 2.41 -15.88 -2.46
C HIS A 40 1.75 -15.31 -3.72
N TYR A 41 2.54 -15.16 -4.78
CA TYR A 41 2.09 -14.72 -6.09
C TYR A 41 1.88 -15.90 -7.04
N TRP A 42 0.78 -15.82 -7.80
CA TRP A 42 0.36 -16.83 -8.76
C TRP A 42 -0.10 -16.21 -10.07
N VAL A 43 0.16 -16.91 -11.17
CA VAL A 43 -0.09 -16.48 -12.53
C VAL A 43 -0.81 -17.56 -13.30
N LYS A 44 -1.89 -17.20 -13.98
CA LYS A 44 -2.56 -18.05 -14.96
C LYS A 44 -2.04 -17.69 -16.35
N ALA A 45 -1.62 -18.69 -17.11
CA ALA A 45 -1.18 -18.51 -18.50
C ALA A 45 -2.08 -19.30 -19.47
N ASP A 46 -2.25 -18.79 -20.68
CA ASP A 46 -2.89 -19.52 -21.78
C ASP A 46 -1.93 -20.57 -22.40
N ALA A 47 -2.43 -21.31 -23.39
CA ALA A 47 -1.65 -22.32 -24.11
C ALA A 47 -0.38 -21.76 -24.80
N ASN A 48 -0.30 -20.45 -25.03
CA ASN A 48 0.86 -19.77 -25.62
C ASN A 48 1.83 -19.20 -24.57
N GLN A 49 1.66 -19.58 -23.30
CA GLN A 49 2.38 -19.00 -22.15
C GLN A 49 2.15 -17.49 -22.00
N LYS A 50 1.05 -16.96 -22.53
CA LYS A 50 0.65 -15.57 -22.33
C LYS A 50 -0.11 -15.48 -21.01
N ILE A 51 0.29 -14.56 -20.15
CA ILE A 51 -0.35 -14.33 -18.86
C ILE A 51 -1.76 -13.78 -19.08
N ILE A 52 -2.76 -14.44 -18.52
CA ILE A 52 -4.17 -14.07 -18.66
C ILE A 52 -4.84 -13.73 -17.32
N ASP A 53 -4.26 -14.15 -16.20
CA ASP A 53 -4.74 -13.75 -14.87
C ASP A 53 -3.61 -13.80 -13.83
N ARG A 54 -3.81 -13.09 -12.73
CA ARG A 54 -2.86 -12.92 -11.62
C ARG A 54 -3.60 -12.82 -10.30
N VAL A 55 -3.05 -13.43 -9.27
CA VAL A 55 -3.66 -13.46 -7.95
C VAL A 55 -2.58 -13.52 -6.88
N VAL A 56 -2.86 -12.84 -5.77
CA VAL A 56 -2.10 -12.95 -4.54
C VAL A 56 -2.88 -13.86 -3.61
N ILE A 57 -2.17 -14.82 -3.01
CA ILE A 57 -2.73 -15.75 -2.03
C ILE A 57 -2.08 -15.45 -0.69
N LYS A 58 -2.89 -15.06 0.30
CA LYS A 58 -2.48 -14.89 1.70
C LYS A 58 -2.96 -16.11 2.48
N ASP A 59 -2.02 -16.85 3.05
CA ASP A 59 -2.28 -17.93 3.99
C ASP A 59 -2.09 -17.39 5.40
N GLU A 60 -3.11 -17.49 6.25
CA GLU A 60 -3.16 -16.91 7.60
C GLU A 60 -3.65 -17.91 8.64
N TRP A 61 -3.11 -17.81 9.85
CA TRP A 61 -3.50 -18.63 11.00
C TRP A 61 -4.18 -17.76 12.03
N SER A 62 -5.47 -18.04 12.26
CA SER A 62 -6.31 -17.26 13.18
C SER A 62 -6.74 -18.08 14.38
N TRP A 63 -6.79 -17.40 15.53
CA TRP A 63 -7.33 -17.88 16.80
C TRP A 63 -8.68 -17.24 17.14
N ASP A 64 -9.21 -16.41 16.23
CA ASP A 64 -10.50 -15.75 16.42
C ASP A 64 -11.63 -16.79 16.47
N SER A 65 -12.73 -16.42 17.15
CA SER A 65 -13.94 -17.25 17.17
C SER A 65 -14.45 -17.50 15.76
N LEU A 66 -14.94 -18.71 15.52
CA LEU A 66 -15.61 -19.09 14.27
C LEU A 66 -17.10 -18.73 14.25
N GLU A 67 -17.63 -18.24 15.36
CA GLU A 67 -19.01 -17.77 15.49
C GLU A 67 -19.12 -16.34 14.95
N GLU A 68 -20.10 -16.09 14.08
CA GLU A 68 -20.38 -14.76 13.54
C GLU A 68 -20.92 -13.83 14.65
N PRO A 69 -20.21 -12.75 15.01
CA PRO A 69 -20.71 -11.80 16.00
C PRO A 69 -21.87 -10.98 15.44
N GLU A 70 -22.77 -10.50 16.32
CA GLU A 70 -23.96 -9.71 15.92
C GLU A 70 -23.64 -8.58 14.95
N ILE A 71 -22.56 -7.83 15.21
CA ILE A 71 -22.17 -6.67 14.40
C ILE A 71 -21.78 -7.03 12.95
N TYR A 72 -21.37 -8.28 12.70
CA TYR A 72 -20.99 -8.76 11.36
C TYR A 72 -22.15 -9.43 10.60
N LYS A 73 -23.30 -9.65 11.24
CA LYS A 73 -24.41 -10.39 10.65
C LYS A 73 -24.86 -9.81 9.31
N GLY A 74 -25.07 -10.69 8.33
CA GLY A 74 -25.59 -10.32 7.01
C GLY A 74 -24.51 -10.00 5.99
N ILE A 75 -23.26 -9.83 6.42
CA ILE A 75 -22.11 -9.65 5.51
C ILE A 75 -21.88 -10.93 4.70
N TYR A 76 -21.96 -12.12 5.33
CA TYR A 76 -21.73 -13.40 4.66
C TYR A 76 -22.58 -13.59 3.39
N GLY A 77 -23.87 -13.28 3.46
CA GLY A 77 -24.75 -13.37 2.30
C GLY A 77 -24.32 -12.45 1.16
N GLY A 78 -23.69 -11.31 1.45
CA GLY A 78 -23.06 -10.43 0.46
C GLY A 78 -21.82 -11.06 -0.18
N LEU A 79 -20.96 -11.70 0.59
CA LEU A 79 -19.78 -12.42 0.10
C LEU A 79 -20.19 -13.56 -0.84
N VAL A 80 -21.19 -14.35 -0.48
CA VAL A 80 -21.73 -15.43 -1.33
C VAL A 80 -22.30 -14.88 -2.63
N ARG A 81 -23.08 -13.80 -2.60
CA ARG A 81 -23.61 -13.15 -3.82
C ARG A 81 -22.49 -12.66 -4.75
N LYS A 82 -21.37 -12.20 -4.18
CA LYS A 82 -20.17 -11.78 -4.91
C LYS A 82 -19.31 -12.95 -5.40
N GLY A 83 -19.67 -14.20 -5.08
CA GLY A 83 -18.90 -15.38 -5.46
C GLY A 83 -17.57 -15.55 -4.71
N MET A 84 -17.46 -14.96 -3.51
CA MET A 84 -16.22 -14.96 -2.72
C MET A 84 -16.05 -16.20 -1.84
N ASP A 85 -17.11 -16.97 -1.62
CA ASP A 85 -17.00 -18.27 -0.95
C ASP A 85 -16.39 -19.29 -1.91
N MET A 86 -15.15 -19.70 -1.61
CA MET A 86 -14.39 -20.68 -2.39
C MET A 86 -14.22 -22.02 -1.65
N SER A 87 -15.04 -22.26 -0.62
CA SER A 87 -15.08 -23.57 0.00
C SER A 87 -15.66 -24.57 -0.99
N ASP A 88 -14.90 -25.62 -1.30
CA ASP A 88 -15.38 -26.65 -2.20
C ASP A 88 -16.71 -27.22 -1.68
N ALA A 89 -17.62 -27.57 -2.59
CA ALA A 89 -18.74 -28.47 -2.35
C ALA A 89 -18.24 -29.90 -1.98
N LEU A 90 -17.33 -30.01 -1.03
CA LEU A 90 -16.88 -31.24 -0.41
C LEU A 90 -18.02 -31.70 0.50
N GLY A 91 -18.79 -32.67 -0.02
CA GLY A 91 -19.96 -33.22 0.67
C GLY A 91 -19.70 -33.51 2.14
N GLY A 92 -20.49 -32.87 3.00
CA GLY A 92 -20.47 -33.11 4.45
C GLY A 92 -21.05 -31.96 5.28
N GLU A 93 -22.39 -31.89 5.33
CA GLU A 93 -23.25 -31.37 6.42
C GLU A 93 -23.03 -29.96 7.05
N SER A 94 -22.23 -29.07 6.47
CA SER A 94 -22.41 -27.62 6.66
C SER A 94 -22.06 -26.86 5.38
N ILE A 95 -23.03 -26.10 4.86
CA ILE A 95 -22.94 -25.35 3.59
C ILE A 95 -22.30 -23.96 3.79
N GLU A 96 -22.07 -23.53 5.04
CA GLU A 96 -21.53 -22.21 5.36
C GLU A 96 -20.06 -22.28 5.80
N VAL A 97 -19.25 -21.36 5.26
CA VAL A 97 -17.89 -21.12 5.75
C VAL A 97 -17.97 -20.49 7.14
N PRO A 98 -17.19 -20.97 8.12
CA PRO A 98 -17.14 -20.34 9.43
C PRO A 98 -16.72 -18.87 9.34
N PHE A 99 -17.11 -18.06 10.34
CA PHE A 99 -16.77 -16.64 10.38
C PHE A 99 -15.25 -16.44 10.33
N TYR A 100 -14.82 -15.52 9.46
CA TYR A 100 -13.44 -15.05 9.41
C TYR A 100 -13.43 -13.54 9.16
N LYS A 101 -13.05 -12.79 10.20
CA LYS A 101 -13.17 -11.33 10.28
C LYS A 101 -12.56 -10.58 9.10
N GLU A 102 -11.32 -10.90 8.72
CA GLU A 102 -10.62 -10.19 7.63
C GLU A 102 -11.35 -10.37 6.29
N ALA A 103 -11.77 -11.60 5.95
CA ALA A 103 -12.51 -11.85 4.73
C ALA A 103 -13.87 -11.12 4.71
N TYR A 104 -14.55 -11.01 5.86
CA TYR A 104 -15.80 -10.28 5.97
C TYR A 104 -15.62 -8.79 5.73
N ILE A 105 -14.63 -8.16 6.38
CA ILE A 105 -14.32 -6.74 6.20
C ILE A 105 -13.86 -6.48 4.76
N GLN A 106 -12.91 -7.26 4.25
CA GLN A 106 -12.39 -7.06 2.90
C GLN A 106 -13.44 -7.34 1.82
N GLY A 107 -14.28 -8.35 2.01
CA GLY A 107 -15.39 -8.69 1.11
C GLY A 107 -16.51 -7.64 1.14
N LEU A 108 -16.75 -6.99 2.28
CA LEU A 108 -17.67 -5.85 2.38
C LEU A 108 -17.16 -4.67 1.54
N LEU A 109 -15.87 -4.33 1.67
CA LEU A 109 -15.20 -3.24 0.96
C LEU A 109 -14.98 -3.53 -0.55
N THR A 110 -15.03 -4.79 -0.97
CA THR A 110 -14.86 -5.16 -2.37
C THR A 110 -16.16 -4.91 -3.16
N PRO A 111 -16.16 -4.05 -4.20
CA PRO A 111 -17.35 -3.80 -5.00
C PRO A 111 -17.75 -5.03 -5.86
N GLU A 112 -19.03 -5.15 -6.20
CA GLU A 112 -19.53 -6.26 -7.03
C GLU A 112 -19.01 -6.20 -8.49
N SER A 113 -18.80 -4.99 -9.01
CA SER A 113 -18.31 -4.76 -10.37
C SER A 113 -16.85 -4.36 -10.37
N LEU A 114 -16.06 -5.02 -11.23
CA LEU A 114 -14.66 -4.64 -11.47
C LEU A 114 -14.50 -3.23 -12.05
N ALA A 115 -15.56 -2.66 -12.64
CA ALA A 115 -15.56 -1.29 -13.15
C ALA A 115 -15.62 -0.23 -12.04
N ILE A 116 -16.05 -0.61 -10.83
CA ILE A 116 -16.12 0.31 -9.68
C ILE A 116 -14.76 0.33 -9.01
N GLN A 117 -14.05 1.44 -9.10
CA GLN A 117 -12.77 1.61 -8.43
C GLN A 117 -12.95 1.64 -6.91
N SER A 118 -12.11 0.91 -6.18
CA SER A 118 -11.99 1.00 -4.73
C SER A 118 -10.53 1.16 -4.35
N ASN A 119 -10.25 1.99 -3.35
CA ASN A 119 -8.90 2.19 -2.80
C ASN A 119 -8.57 1.18 -1.68
N THR A 120 -9.21 0.00 -1.73
CA THR A 120 -8.89 -1.17 -0.92
C THR A 120 -8.61 -2.37 -1.81
N VAL A 121 -7.73 -3.28 -1.40
CA VAL A 121 -7.39 -4.47 -2.18
C VAL A 121 -8.61 -5.37 -2.26
N ARG A 122 -9.03 -5.70 -3.48
CA ARG A 122 -10.21 -6.53 -3.69
C ARG A 122 -9.97 -7.98 -3.30
N LEU A 123 -10.92 -8.53 -2.56
CA LEU A 123 -11.04 -9.95 -2.29
C LEU A 123 -11.68 -10.64 -3.51
N ARG A 124 -10.97 -11.60 -4.10
CA ARG A 124 -11.51 -12.49 -5.13
C ARG A 124 -12.24 -13.68 -4.53
N GLY A 125 -11.84 -14.07 -3.33
CA GLY A 125 -12.52 -15.08 -2.54
C GLY A 125 -11.70 -15.50 -1.34
N TYR A 126 -12.26 -16.40 -0.54
CA TYR A 126 -11.59 -16.97 0.62
C TYR A 126 -12.12 -18.38 0.88
N ARG A 127 -11.31 -19.17 1.58
CA ARG A 127 -11.70 -20.51 2.05
C ARG A 127 -10.87 -20.92 3.24
N ARG A 128 -11.30 -21.99 3.91
CA ARG A 128 -10.44 -22.69 4.85
C ARG A 128 -9.30 -23.38 4.11
N GLY A 129 -8.08 -23.18 4.58
CA GLY A 129 -6.91 -23.85 4.02
C GLY A 129 -6.70 -25.25 4.62
N ASP A 130 -5.77 -26.01 4.03
CA ASP A 130 -5.46 -27.41 4.35
C ASP A 130 -4.14 -27.59 5.11
N ALA A 131 -3.36 -26.52 5.26
CA ALA A 131 -2.10 -26.56 6.03
C ALA A 131 -2.31 -26.94 7.51
N PRO A 132 -1.38 -27.72 8.09
CA PRO A 132 -1.45 -28.15 9.48
C PRO A 132 -1.28 -26.96 10.44
N GLU A 133 -1.78 -27.13 11.67
CA GLU A 133 -1.63 -26.15 12.75
C GLU A 133 -0.14 -25.93 13.08
N PRO A 134 0.33 -24.68 13.19
CA PRO A 134 1.70 -24.37 13.58
C PRO A 134 1.85 -24.62 15.08
N HIS A 135 2.21 -25.86 15.42
CA HIS A 135 2.48 -26.38 16.78
C HIS A 135 1.35 -26.23 17.81
N PRO A 136 0.81 -27.33 18.36
CA PRO A 136 -0.15 -27.27 19.46
C PRO A 136 0.57 -26.79 20.73
N VAL A 137 0.46 -25.50 21.05
CA VAL A 137 0.78 -25.01 22.40
C VAL A 137 -0.28 -25.60 23.33
N LYS A 138 0.15 -26.39 24.33
CA LYS A 138 -0.74 -26.95 25.35
C LYS A 138 -1.61 -25.84 25.96
N GLY A 139 -2.91 -25.88 25.74
CA GLY A 139 -3.89 -24.99 26.39
C GLY A 139 -4.53 -23.93 25.48
N TYR A 140 -4.07 -23.75 24.24
CA TYR A 140 -4.71 -22.85 23.28
C TYR A 140 -5.68 -23.59 22.36
N TRP A 141 -6.87 -23.01 22.19
CA TRP A 141 -7.94 -23.52 21.35
C TRP A 141 -7.53 -23.56 19.86
N LYS A 142 -8.25 -24.41 19.11
CA LYS A 142 -8.08 -24.73 17.68
C LYS A 142 -7.70 -23.52 16.82
N CYS A 143 -6.46 -23.49 16.35
CA CYS A 143 -6.00 -22.52 15.34
C CYS A 143 -6.55 -22.93 13.96
N VAL A 144 -7.09 -21.98 13.20
CA VAL A 144 -7.64 -22.25 11.87
C VAL A 144 -6.80 -21.57 10.81
N HIS A 145 -6.39 -22.35 9.81
CA HIS A 145 -5.74 -21.87 8.61
C HIS A 145 -6.79 -21.35 7.61
N TRP A 146 -6.63 -20.09 7.22
CA TRP A 146 -7.44 -19.38 6.23
C TRP A 146 -6.61 -19.04 5.01
N ARG A 147 -7.25 -19.08 3.85
CA ARG A 147 -6.66 -18.65 2.59
C ARG A 147 -7.52 -17.57 1.96
N LEU A 148 -6.93 -16.40 1.73
CA LEU A 148 -7.54 -15.29 1.01
C LEU A 148 -6.92 -15.16 -0.38
N TYR A 149 -7.76 -14.94 -1.39
CA TYR A 149 -7.38 -14.71 -2.77
C TYR A 149 -7.65 -13.25 -3.11
N MET A 150 -6.62 -12.52 -3.52
CA MET A 150 -6.67 -11.06 -3.68
C MET A 150 -6.13 -10.64 -5.05
N GLU A 151 -6.52 -9.45 -5.50
CA GLU A 151 -5.91 -8.83 -6.67
C GLU A 151 -4.41 -8.59 -6.45
N HIS A 152 -3.61 -8.82 -7.50
CA HIS A 152 -2.18 -8.56 -7.47
C HIS A 152 -1.86 -7.12 -7.90
N LEU A 153 -1.41 -6.32 -6.94
CA LEU A 153 -0.90 -4.97 -7.18
C LEU A 153 0.60 -5.02 -7.46
N TYR A 154 0.96 -4.74 -8.72
CA TYR A 154 2.30 -5.03 -9.24
C TYR A 154 3.32 -3.92 -9.02
N ALA A 155 2.88 -2.75 -8.54
CA ALA A 155 3.73 -1.59 -8.31
C ALA A 155 4.28 -1.55 -6.86
N GLY A 156 4.28 -2.66 -6.13
CA GLY A 156 4.85 -2.72 -4.79
C GLY A 156 4.04 -1.94 -3.76
N ASP A 157 4.72 -1.32 -2.79
CA ASP A 157 4.10 -0.63 -1.66
C ASP A 157 4.74 0.75 -1.38
N LEU A 158 4.05 1.58 -0.60
CA LEU A 158 4.55 2.92 -0.24
C LEU A 158 5.83 2.87 0.61
N HIS A 159 6.04 1.84 1.42
CA HIS A 159 7.29 1.69 2.18
C HIS A 159 8.50 1.55 1.24
N GLN A 160 8.37 0.74 0.18
CA GLN A 160 9.39 0.62 -0.86
C GLN A 160 9.57 1.95 -1.60
N LEU A 161 8.48 2.63 -1.96
CA LEU A 161 8.55 3.94 -2.64
C LEU A 161 9.31 4.97 -1.81
N ILE A 162 8.97 5.11 -0.53
CA ILE A 162 9.63 6.00 0.41
C ILE A 162 11.12 5.65 0.54
N SER A 163 11.44 4.36 0.72
CA SER A 163 12.82 3.87 0.80
C SER A 163 13.64 4.22 -0.44
N TRP A 164 13.03 4.11 -1.64
CA TRP A 164 13.66 4.44 -2.91
C TRP A 164 13.99 5.92 -3.04
N HIS A 165 13.07 6.78 -2.62
CA HIS A 165 13.24 8.23 -2.59
C HIS A 165 14.30 8.66 -1.56
N ALA A 166 14.25 8.09 -0.35
CA ALA A 166 15.23 8.31 0.71
C ALA A 166 16.65 7.95 0.25
N ALA A 167 16.83 6.76 -0.34
CA ALA A 167 18.13 6.28 -0.83
C ALA A 167 18.72 7.19 -1.93
N ARG A 168 17.87 7.82 -2.74
CA ARG A 168 18.27 8.75 -3.82
C ARG A 168 18.35 10.20 -3.37
N LYS A 169 17.99 10.49 -2.12
CA LYS A 169 17.87 11.87 -1.60
C LYS A 169 16.97 12.72 -2.50
N LYS A 170 15.92 12.11 -3.06
CA LYS A 170 14.94 12.77 -3.92
C LYS A 170 13.62 12.85 -3.18
N LEU A 171 13.04 14.03 -3.17
CA LEU A 171 11.74 14.33 -2.59
C LEU A 171 10.65 13.53 -3.29
N ILE A 172 9.58 13.20 -2.56
CA ILE A 172 8.34 12.77 -3.20
C ILE A 172 7.62 14.02 -3.72
N PRO A 173 7.22 14.06 -5.00
CA PRO A 173 6.41 15.13 -5.58
C PRO A 173 5.16 15.41 -4.77
N GLU A 174 4.92 16.66 -4.42
CA GLU A 174 3.71 17.08 -3.70
C GLU A 174 2.40 16.64 -4.40
N PRO A 175 2.26 16.72 -5.75
CA PRO A 175 1.04 16.22 -6.39
C PRO A 175 0.77 14.72 -6.15
N PHE A 176 1.82 13.91 -5.98
CA PHE A 176 1.65 12.49 -5.63
C PHE A 176 1.22 12.30 -4.17
N ILE A 177 1.64 13.19 -3.28
CA ILE A 177 1.20 13.19 -1.88
C ILE A 177 -0.28 13.52 -1.80
N TRP A 178 -0.74 14.55 -2.49
CA TRP A 178 -2.16 14.90 -2.61
C TRP A 178 -2.98 13.75 -3.20
N TRP A 179 -2.50 13.12 -4.27
CA TRP A 179 -3.14 11.94 -4.85
C TRP A 179 -3.26 10.79 -3.85
N THR A 180 -2.20 10.54 -3.08
CA THR A 180 -2.19 9.51 -2.05
C THR A 180 -3.19 9.82 -0.95
N MET A 181 -3.21 11.07 -0.47
CA MET A 181 -4.16 11.52 0.54
C MET A 181 -5.61 11.36 0.07
N LYS A 182 -5.91 11.73 -1.19
CA LYS A 182 -7.24 11.57 -1.80
C LYS A 182 -7.66 10.10 -1.87
N CYS A 183 -6.77 9.22 -2.31
CA CYS A 183 -7.03 7.79 -2.38
C CYS A 183 -7.32 7.17 -1.02
N LEU A 184 -6.52 7.51 -0.01
CA LEU A 184 -6.70 6.98 1.35
C LEU A 184 -7.97 7.54 2.00
N ALA A 185 -8.23 8.85 1.90
CA ALA A 185 -9.45 9.46 2.41
C ALA A 185 -10.71 8.87 1.73
N SER A 186 -10.66 8.60 0.42
CA SER A 186 -11.74 7.92 -0.29
C SER A 186 -11.99 6.51 0.23
N ALA A 187 -10.94 5.77 0.60
CA ALA A 187 -11.08 4.45 1.22
C ALA A 187 -11.71 4.54 2.61
N LEU A 188 -11.31 5.52 3.42
CA LEU A 188 -11.89 5.74 4.76
C LEU A 188 -13.37 6.13 4.68
N LYS A 189 -13.72 6.99 3.71
CA LYS A 189 -15.13 7.29 3.42
C LYS A 189 -15.90 6.03 3.01
N GLN A 190 -15.34 5.19 2.13
CA GLN A 190 -15.99 3.91 1.78
C GLN A 190 -16.18 3.00 2.99
N MET A 191 -15.24 2.97 3.93
CA MET A 191 -15.36 2.19 5.16
C MET A 191 -16.56 2.63 6.00
N GLU A 192 -16.76 3.95 6.14
CA GLU A 192 -17.95 4.49 6.79
C GLU A 192 -19.23 4.15 6.03
N ASP A 193 -19.29 4.52 4.75
CA ASP A 193 -20.50 4.39 3.93
C ASP A 193 -20.96 2.94 3.84
N LEU A 194 -20.04 2.00 3.61
CA LEU A 194 -20.35 0.58 3.46
C LEU A 194 -20.67 -0.10 4.79
N SER A 195 -20.05 0.33 5.89
CA SER A 195 -20.42 -0.15 7.22
C SER A 195 -21.87 0.24 7.50
N ARG A 196 -22.23 1.51 7.31
CA ARG A 196 -23.56 2.05 7.63
C ARG A 196 -24.65 1.55 6.68
N ALA A 197 -24.32 1.27 5.41
CA ALA A 197 -25.27 0.77 4.42
C ALA A 197 -25.43 -0.76 4.37
N ARG A 198 -24.67 -1.54 5.15
CA ARG A 198 -24.73 -3.01 5.08
C ARG A 198 -26.06 -3.56 5.60
N VAL A 199 -26.36 -4.80 5.20
CA VAL A 199 -27.50 -5.54 5.75
C VAL A 199 -27.31 -5.72 7.26
N ASN A 200 -28.35 -5.41 8.05
CA ASN A 200 -28.33 -5.40 9.52
C ASN A 200 -27.38 -4.35 10.13
N ALA A 201 -27.06 -3.27 9.41
CA ALA A 201 -26.49 -2.09 10.04
C ALA A 201 -27.43 -1.54 11.12
N ARG A 202 -26.85 -0.87 12.11
CA ARG A 202 -27.56 -0.16 13.17
C ARG A 202 -28.44 0.95 12.60
N GLU A 203 -29.56 1.21 13.25
CA GLU A 203 -30.47 2.29 12.87
C GLU A 203 -29.82 3.67 13.06
N GLU A 204 -28.90 3.77 14.03
CA GLU A 204 -28.14 4.97 14.37
C GLU A 204 -27.12 5.37 13.30
N GLN A 205 -26.75 4.45 12.40
CA GLN A 205 -25.80 4.70 11.30
C GLN A 205 -24.45 5.24 11.79
N ASP A 206 -24.01 4.77 12.95
CA ASP A 206 -22.81 5.19 13.67
C ASP A 206 -21.63 4.20 13.53
N GLU A 207 -21.79 3.15 12.73
CA GLU A 207 -20.80 2.09 12.58
C GLU A 207 -19.71 2.43 11.57
N THR A 208 -18.50 1.95 11.82
CA THR A 208 -17.36 2.11 10.91
C THR A 208 -16.38 0.94 11.01
N ILE A 209 -15.49 0.83 10.02
CA ILE A 209 -14.34 -0.05 10.06
C ILE A 209 -13.12 0.74 10.55
N VAL A 210 -12.52 0.32 11.66
CA VAL A 210 -11.24 0.83 12.15
C VAL A 210 -10.11 -0.11 11.72
N LEU A 211 -9.08 0.41 11.07
CA LEU A 211 -8.02 -0.38 10.44
C LEU A 211 -6.94 -0.83 11.42
N LEU A 212 -6.59 0.04 12.36
CA LEU A 212 -5.57 -0.12 13.40
C LEU A 212 -4.11 -0.28 12.94
N ASP A 213 -3.85 -0.63 11.68
CA ASP A 213 -2.48 -0.79 11.15
C ASP A 213 -2.29 -0.15 9.76
N MET A 214 -2.90 1.02 9.50
CA MET A 214 -2.59 1.80 8.30
C MET A 214 -1.19 2.42 8.42
N LYS A 215 -0.30 1.95 7.54
CA LYS A 215 1.09 2.38 7.44
C LYS A 215 1.58 2.21 5.99
N PRO A 216 2.70 2.83 5.59
CA PRO A 216 3.22 2.72 4.23
C PRO A 216 3.42 1.28 3.72
N GLY A 217 3.75 0.33 4.59
CA GLY A 217 3.92 -1.08 4.21
C GLY A 217 2.61 -1.81 3.89
N ASN A 218 1.47 -1.29 4.33
CA ASN A 218 0.13 -1.85 4.13
C ASN A 218 -0.66 -1.08 3.06
N ILE A 219 -0.01 -0.14 2.38
CA ILE A 219 -0.56 0.62 1.25
C ILE A 219 0.22 0.25 0.00
N PHE A 220 -0.44 -0.55 -0.82
CA PHE A 220 0.08 -1.04 -2.08
C PHE A 220 -0.14 -0.03 -3.19
N LEU A 221 0.64 -0.16 -4.25
CA LEU A 221 0.57 0.67 -5.44
C LEU A 221 0.05 -0.17 -6.61
N ASP A 222 -1.00 0.32 -7.24
CA ASP A 222 -1.54 -0.20 -8.49
C ASP A 222 -0.88 0.50 -9.71
N GLY A 223 -1.32 0.15 -10.92
CA GLY A 223 -0.90 0.80 -12.15
C GLY A 223 -1.20 2.31 -12.23
N ALA A 224 -0.49 2.97 -13.14
CA ALA A 224 -0.79 4.33 -13.55
C ALA A 224 -1.92 4.33 -14.60
N GLY A 225 -2.56 5.49 -14.80
CA GLY A 225 -3.63 5.66 -15.78
C GLY A 225 -5.06 5.65 -15.21
N GLY A 226 -5.20 5.78 -13.88
CA GLY A 226 -6.50 5.95 -13.21
C GLY A 226 -7.34 7.14 -13.73
N PRO A 227 -8.57 7.34 -13.23
CA PRO A 227 -9.46 8.40 -13.71
C PRO A 227 -8.87 9.80 -13.47
N GLU A 228 -8.18 9.97 -12.34
CA GLU A 228 -7.46 11.18 -11.94
C GLU A 228 -5.99 10.85 -11.70
N PHE A 229 -5.13 11.86 -11.82
CA PHE A 229 -3.68 11.75 -11.59
C PHE A 229 -3.02 10.62 -12.40
N LYS A 230 -3.35 10.56 -13.70
CA LYS A 230 -2.98 9.45 -14.61
C LYS A 230 -1.50 9.07 -14.63
N VAL A 231 -0.61 10.01 -14.30
CA VAL A 231 0.84 9.79 -14.26
C VAL A 231 1.32 8.97 -13.09
N TYR A 232 0.52 8.91 -12.02
CA TYR A 232 0.93 8.30 -10.78
C TYR A 232 0.30 6.92 -10.59
N PRO A 233 1.03 5.98 -9.95
CA PRO A 233 0.40 4.76 -9.46
C PRO A 233 -0.70 5.12 -8.47
N ARG A 234 -1.73 4.27 -8.38
CA ARG A 234 -2.83 4.49 -7.45
C ARG A 234 -2.57 3.78 -6.11
N PRO A 235 -2.62 4.50 -4.97
CA PRO A 235 -2.50 3.88 -3.65
C PRO A 235 -3.77 3.11 -3.24
N VAL A 236 -3.56 1.94 -2.63
CA VAL A 236 -4.60 0.99 -2.25
C VAL A 236 -4.27 0.34 -0.90
N ILE A 237 -5.18 0.40 0.07
CA ILE A 237 -5.03 -0.23 1.40
C ILE A 237 -5.24 -1.75 1.26
N GLY A 238 -4.37 -2.59 1.83
CA GLY A 238 -4.49 -4.04 1.61
C GLY A 238 -4.32 -5.00 2.79
N ASP A 239 -3.87 -4.55 3.96
CA ASP A 239 -3.81 -5.42 5.15
C ASP A 239 -4.94 -5.05 6.12
N LEU A 240 -5.91 -5.95 6.26
CA LEU A 240 -7.13 -5.74 7.05
C LEU A 240 -7.25 -6.75 8.21
N GLY A 241 -6.20 -7.53 8.50
CA GLY A 241 -6.21 -8.54 9.56
C GLY A 241 -6.42 -7.95 10.96
N SER A 242 -5.89 -6.75 11.20
CA SER A 242 -6.08 -6.00 12.45
C SER A 242 -7.41 -5.25 12.54
N ALA A 243 -8.14 -5.14 11.44
CA ALA A 243 -9.29 -4.25 11.37
C ALA A 243 -10.49 -4.79 12.18
N HIS A 244 -11.34 -3.88 12.64
CA HIS A 244 -12.61 -4.21 13.29
C HIS A 244 -13.73 -3.35 12.75
N LEU A 245 -14.90 -3.96 12.56
CA LEU A 245 -16.17 -3.24 12.49
C LEU A 245 -16.63 -2.93 13.92
N THR A 246 -16.89 -1.66 14.23
CA THR A 246 -17.21 -1.16 15.58
C THR A 246 -18.02 0.14 15.52
N TYR A 247 -18.42 0.65 16.67
CA TYR A 247 -18.96 1.99 16.90
C TYR A 247 -18.54 2.48 18.30
N ALA A 248 -18.54 3.79 18.54
CA ALA A 248 -17.98 4.40 19.76
C ALA A 248 -18.56 3.81 21.07
N ASP A 249 -19.87 3.64 21.14
CA ASP A 249 -20.56 3.18 22.37
C ASP A 249 -20.57 1.65 22.56
N GLN A 250 -20.00 0.89 21.62
CA GLN A 250 -19.95 -0.57 21.73
C GLN A 250 -19.19 -0.96 23.00
N THR A 251 -19.75 -1.85 23.82
CA THR A 251 -19.15 -2.21 25.13
C THR A 251 -17.73 -2.76 25.02
N ALA A 252 -17.38 -3.45 23.94
CA ALA A 252 -16.01 -3.90 23.71
C ALA A 252 -15.06 -2.74 23.39
N ASN A 253 -15.54 -1.74 22.64
CA ASN A 253 -14.78 -0.56 22.24
C ASN A 253 -14.60 0.43 23.40
N ARG A 254 -15.70 0.83 24.03
CA ARG A 254 -15.74 1.74 25.19
C ARG A 254 -14.93 1.22 26.37
N SER A 255 -14.89 -0.11 26.57
CA SER A 255 -14.08 -0.73 27.62
C SER A 255 -12.69 -1.16 27.16
N LYS A 256 -12.22 -0.70 25.99
CA LYS A 256 -10.86 -0.98 25.45
C LYS A 256 -10.50 -2.47 25.36
N ARG A 257 -11.49 -3.32 25.08
CA ARG A 257 -11.33 -4.78 24.93
C ARG A 257 -11.14 -5.24 23.49
N LEU A 258 -11.22 -4.34 22.51
CA LEU A 258 -10.91 -4.68 21.12
C LEU A 258 -9.39 -4.91 20.98
N PRO A 259 -8.94 -6.07 20.46
CA PRO A 259 -7.52 -6.30 20.24
C PRO A 259 -6.93 -5.29 19.25
N ILE A 260 -5.90 -4.56 19.70
CA ILE A 260 -5.16 -3.60 18.86
C ILE A 260 -3.83 -4.22 18.44
N TYR A 261 -3.67 -4.43 17.13
CA TYR A 261 -2.40 -4.80 16.53
C TYR A 261 -1.96 -3.65 15.62
N CYS A 262 -1.13 -2.76 16.17
CA CYS A 262 -0.63 -1.56 15.51
C CYS A 262 0.90 -1.60 15.40
N THR A 263 1.43 -0.99 14.34
CA THR A 263 2.86 -0.76 14.18
C THR A 263 3.32 0.47 14.95
N PRO A 264 4.41 0.37 15.75
CA PRO A 264 5.07 1.51 16.36
C PRO A 264 5.27 2.69 15.40
N GLY A 265 4.99 3.89 15.88
CA GLY A 265 5.05 5.16 15.15
C GLY A 265 3.77 5.56 14.42
N PHE A 266 2.79 4.65 14.33
CA PHE A 266 1.46 4.89 13.73
C PHE A 266 0.33 4.78 14.76
N THR A 267 0.66 4.53 16.03
CA THR A 267 -0.29 4.49 17.15
C THR A 267 -0.98 5.84 17.31
N ALA A 268 -2.31 5.86 17.44
CA ALA A 268 -3.06 7.06 17.75
C ALA A 268 -3.13 7.28 19.28
N PRO A 269 -3.32 8.53 19.77
CA PRO A 269 -3.40 8.82 21.21
C PRO A 269 -4.42 7.98 21.99
N GLU A 270 -5.54 7.62 21.36
CA GLU A 270 -6.61 6.84 21.96
C GLU A 270 -6.37 5.32 21.96
N PHE A 271 -5.27 4.84 21.37
CA PHE A 271 -4.92 3.42 21.38
C PHE A 271 -4.39 3.05 22.76
N ASP A 272 -5.14 2.22 23.49
CA ASP A 272 -4.67 1.69 24.76
C ASP A 272 -3.72 0.50 24.51
N MET A 273 -2.44 0.80 24.35
CA MET A 273 -1.39 -0.20 24.17
C MET A 273 -1.01 -0.92 25.48
N LYS A 274 -1.45 -0.44 26.65
CA LYS A 274 -1.14 -1.07 27.96
C LYS A 274 -1.86 -2.42 28.10
N HIS A 275 -2.95 -2.62 27.36
CA HIS A 275 -3.72 -3.88 27.28
C HIS A 275 -3.57 -4.62 25.94
N ALA A 276 -2.65 -4.20 25.07
CA ALA A 276 -2.37 -4.91 23.82
C ALA A 276 -1.90 -6.35 24.12
N CYS A 277 -2.47 -7.33 23.41
CA CYS A 277 -2.25 -8.76 23.68
C CYS A 277 -0.74 -9.06 23.81
N PRO A 278 -0.28 -9.70 24.90
CA PRO A 278 1.13 -10.03 25.04
C PRO A 278 1.55 -10.90 23.86
N ARG A 279 2.53 -10.44 23.07
CA ARG A 279 3.16 -11.29 22.06
C ARG A 279 3.64 -12.55 22.80
N PRO A 280 3.37 -13.77 22.31
CA PRO A 280 3.99 -14.94 22.88
C PRO A 280 5.50 -14.71 22.84
N ARG A 281 6.16 -14.65 24.01
CA ARG A 281 7.61 -14.75 24.07
C ARG A 281 7.94 -16.09 23.42
N VAL A 282 8.56 -16.05 22.25
CA VAL A 282 9.29 -17.21 21.75
C VAL A 282 10.46 -17.35 22.72
N GLU A 283 10.28 -18.17 23.75
CA GLU A 283 11.38 -18.60 24.60
C GLU A 283 12.44 -19.16 23.68
N LYS A 284 13.59 -18.49 23.64
CA LYS A 284 14.78 -19.07 23.02
C LYS A 284 15.03 -20.39 23.75
N PRO A 285 15.37 -21.49 23.04
CA PRO A 285 15.78 -22.70 23.71
C PRO A 285 16.97 -22.35 24.62
N GLU A 286 16.80 -22.63 25.90
CA GLU A 286 17.80 -22.44 26.94
C GLU A 286 18.95 -23.41 26.68
N ASP A 287 20.04 -22.89 26.12
CA ASP A 287 21.36 -23.50 26.29
C ASP A 287 21.95 -22.96 27.59
N GLY A 288 21.86 -23.79 28.64
CA GLY A 288 22.87 -23.91 29.70
C GLY A 288 22.89 -22.86 30.80
N ASP A 289 22.46 -23.31 31.97
CA ASP A 289 23.01 -23.05 33.31
C ASP A 289 23.28 -21.59 33.70
N ASP A 290 22.44 -21.04 34.59
CA ASP A 290 22.87 -20.61 35.93
C ASP A 290 21.65 -20.25 36.82
N GLU A 291 21.82 -20.54 38.10
CA GLU A 291 20.84 -20.72 39.17
C GLU A 291 20.22 -19.42 39.77
N GLU A 292 19.04 -19.59 40.39
CA GLU A 292 18.44 -18.84 41.52
C GLU A 292 18.06 -17.34 41.27
N GLU A 293 16.89 -16.81 41.65
CA GLU A 293 16.06 -17.03 42.84
C GLU A 293 14.55 -17.01 42.50
N ALA A 294 13.80 -17.81 43.25
CA ALA A 294 12.34 -17.76 43.30
C ALA A 294 11.91 -16.71 44.32
N ASP A 295 11.09 -15.75 43.90
CA ASP A 295 10.20 -15.00 44.78
C ASP A 295 8.76 -15.20 44.31
N ASP A 296 8.08 -16.08 45.03
CA ASP A 296 6.64 -16.28 45.03
C ASP A 296 6.00 -15.13 45.83
N ASP A 297 5.50 -14.10 45.15
CA ASP A 297 4.54 -13.15 45.74
C ASP A 297 3.38 -12.93 44.76
N ALA A 298 2.49 -13.92 44.71
CA ALA A 298 1.13 -13.71 44.26
C ALA A 298 0.40 -12.89 45.34
N MET A 299 0.45 -11.56 45.23
CA MET A 299 -0.47 -10.70 45.95
C MET A 299 -1.85 -10.79 45.30
N ASP A 300 -2.77 -11.49 45.97
CA ASP A 300 -4.20 -11.23 45.90
C ASP A 300 -4.41 -9.75 46.28
N VAL A 301 -4.68 -8.90 45.29
CA VAL A 301 -5.12 -7.53 45.53
C VAL A 301 -6.64 -7.54 45.46
N ASP A 302 -7.27 -7.57 46.63
CA ASP A 302 -8.66 -7.20 46.81
C ASP A 302 -8.86 -5.78 46.22
N MET A 303 -9.69 -5.69 45.17
CA MET A 303 -10.15 -4.41 44.62
C MET A 303 -11.09 -3.76 45.64
N ASP A 304 -10.54 -2.95 46.53
CA ASP A 304 -11.31 -1.91 47.22
C ASP A 304 -11.48 -0.73 46.25
N ASP A 305 -12.75 -0.47 45.90
CA ASP A 305 -13.27 0.68 45.15
C ASP A 305 -13.07 1.99 45.94
N GLU A 306 -11.84 2.50 46.00
CA GLU A 306 -11.57 3.88 46.45
C GLU A 306 -10.86 4.69 45.34
N ASP A 307 -11.67 5.52 44.66
CA ASP A 307 -11.35 6.80 44.03
C ASP A 307 -9.87 7.06 43.67
N PHE A 308 -9.35 6.37 42.65
CA PHE A 308 -8.21 6.86 41.88
C PHE A 308 -8.72 7.79 40.77
N GLU A 309 -8.56 9.10 40.97
CA GLU A 309 -8.65 10.11 39.92
C GLU A 309 -7.56 9.82 38.88
N TYR A 310 -7.90 9.10 37.81
CA TYR A 310 -7.02 8.91 36.65
C TYR A 310 -6.88 10.25 35.93
N GLU A 311 -5.67 10.80 35.96
CA GLU A 311 -5.28 11.92 35.09
C GLU A 311 -5.55 11.55 33.61
N GLU A 312 -6.02 12.56 32.89
CA GLU A 312 -6.62 12.62 31.55
C GLU A 312 -5.91 11.80 30.44
N THR A 313 -5.96 10.47 30.50
CA THR A 313 -5.76 9.63 29.31
C THR A 313 -6.98 9.79 28.41
N VAL A 314 -6.79 9.97 27.11
CA VAL A 314 -7.89 10.12 26.14
C VAL A 314 -8.74 8.84 26.15
N ASN A 315 -9.81 8.81 26.93
CA ASN A 315 -10.71 7.67 27.06
C ASN A 315 -11.69 7.55 25.88
N ALA A 316 -11.29 8.05 24.70
CA ALA A 316 -12.11 8.02 23.51
C ALA A 316 -12.11 6.62 22.89
N SER A 317 -13.26 6.12 22.49
CA SER A 317 -13.37 4.87 21.74
C SER A 317 -12.68 4.95 20.37
N LEU A 318 -12.36 3.79 19.80
CA LEU A 318 -11.85 3.69 18.44
C LEU A 318 -12.97 4.01 17.44
N ASP A 319 -12.71 4.87 16.47
CA ASP A 319 -13.66 5.24 15.42
C ASP A 319 -12.90 5.72 14.16
N SER A 320 -13.58 6.32 13.19
CA SER A 320 -13.02 6.80 11.93
C SER A 320 -11.87 7.80 12.15
N TRP A 321 -11.93 8.62 13.20
CA TRP A 321 -10.84 9.53 13.59
C TRP A 321 -9.52 8.81 13.89
N SER A 322 -9.57 7.54 14.30
CA SER A 322 -8.37 6.72 14.48
C SER A 322 -7.70 6.40 13.16
N ASN A 323 -8.49 6.15 12.11
CA ASN A 323 -7.97 5.94 10.76
C ASN A 323 -7.40 7.25 10.18
N VAL A 324 -8.05 8.39 10.46
CA VAL A 324 -7.60 9.72 10.04
C VAL A 324 -6.23 10.06 10.63
N TRP A 325 -5.98 9.72 11.90
CA TRP A 325 -4.65 9.84 12.50
C TRP A 325 -3.60 9.05 11.72
N GLN A 326 -3.87 7.78 11.43
CA GLN A 326 -2.92 6.92 10.71
C GLN A 326 -2.70 7.36 9.25
N LEU A 327 -3.73 7.91 8.60
CA LEU A 327 -3.61 8.58 7.31
C LEU A 327 -2.63 9.76 7.42
N GLY A 328 -2.81 10.64 8.41
CA GLY A 328 -1.90 11.75 8.68
C GLY A 328 -0.46 11.30 8.91
N LYS A 329 -0.24 10.27 9.74
CA LYS A 329 1.11 9.70 9.98
C LYS A 329 1.73 9.08 8.73
N THR A 330 0.92 8.43 7.90
CA THR A 330 1.36 7.86 6.61
C THR A 330 1.81 8.96 5.65
N ILE A 331 1.04 10.03 5.52
CA ILE A 331 1.41 11.16 4.67
C ILE A 331 2.66 11.87 5.20
N GLU A 332 2.78 12.06 6.51
CA GLU A 332 3.98 12.60 7.13
C GLU A 332 5.23 11.73 6.85
N ALA A 333 5.10 10.40 6.92
CA ALA A 333 6.16 9.47 6.57
C ALA A 333 6.64 9.65 5.12
N MET A 334 5.72 9.90 4.17
CA MET A 334 6.07 10.25 2.79
C MET A 334 6.83 11.57 2.73
N MET A 335 6.34 12.59 3.42
CA MET A 335 6.95 13.92 3.43
C MET A 335 8.32 13.94 4.10
N ARG A 336 8.57 13.10 5.11
CA ARG A 336 9.89 13.01 5.79
C ARG A 336 10.85 12.03 5.15
N LEU A 337 10.36 11.21 4.21
CA LEU A 337 11.06 10.03 3.70
C LEU A 337 11.44 9.03 4.79
N GLU A 338 10.55 8.85 5.79
CA GLU A 338 10.79 8.04 6.97
C GLU A 338 9.86 6.84 7.00
N THR A 339 10.42 5.63 6.94
CA THR A 339 9.63 4.40 6.90
C THR A 339 9.30 3.80 8.28
N ARG A 340 9.92 4.32 9.34
CA ARG A 340 9.80 3.82 10.71
C ARG A 340 9.84 5.02 11.68
N PRO A 341 8.76 5.81 11.73
CA PRO A 341 8.66 6.88 12.72
C PRO A 341 8.72 6.28 14.14
N ASN A 342 9.23 7.05 15.09
CA ASN A 342 9.22 6.65 16.50
C ASN A 342 7.80 6.79 17.08
N ASP A 343 7.49 5.97 18.07
CA ASP A 343 6.31 6.18 18.91
C ASP A 343 6.40 7.53 19.64
N ARG A 344 5.23 8.07 19.95
CA ARG A 344 5.09 9.28 20.74
C ARG A 344 4.71 8.94 22.17
N ASP A 345 5.36 9.64 23.09
CA ASP A 345 4.97 9.62 24.48
C ASP A 345 3.85 10.66 24.71
N TYR A 346 2.60 10.23 24.61
CA TYR A 346 1.45 11.11 24.79
C TYR A 346 1.24 11.58 26.24
N GLU A 347 1.97 10.99 27.19
CA GLU A 347 2.02 11.46 28.58
C GLU A 347 2.78 12.79 28.66
N ASP A 348 3.69 13.08 27.72
CA ASP A 348 4.34 14.39 27.55
C ASP A 348 3.42 15.37 26.79
N PRO A 349 2.97 16.49 27.42
CA PRO A 349 2.15 17.50 26.75
C PRO A 349 2.78 18.09 25.49
N ASP A 350 4.11 18.22 25.44
CA ASP A 350 4.82 18.78 24.28
C ASP A 350 4.79 17.80 23.09
N ALA A 351 4.68 16.49 23.35
CA ALA A 351 4.56 15.47 22.32
C ALA A 351 3.14 15.30 21.75
N ARG A 352 2.15 16.00 22.34
CA ARG A 352 0.75 15.99 21.84
C ARG A 352 0.59 16.82 20.57
N GLU A 353 1.41 17.84 20.34
CA GLU A 353 1.37 18.64 19.11
C GLU A 353 2.01 17.90 17.93
N SER A 354 1.37 17.94 16.75
CA SER A 354 1.92 17.33 15.53
C SER A 354 3.28 17.95 15.14
N ASP A 355 4.28 17.09 14.87
CA ASP A 355 5.66 17.51 14.53
C ASP A 355 5.70 18.24 13.20
N ILE A 356 4.70 18.05 12.34
CA ILE A 356 4.71 18.67 11.02
C ILE A 356 4.64 20.20 11.11
N LYS A 357 4.03 20.72 12.19
CA LYS A 357 3.86 22.15 12.42
C LYS A 357 5.11 22.78 13.05
N SER A 358 5.64 22.15 14.10
CA SER A 358 6.82 22.63 14.83
C SER A 358 8.13 22.35 14.10
N HIS A 359 8.17 21.24 13.37
CA HIS A 359 9.34 20.73 12.66
C HIS A 359 8.96 20.32 11.23
N PRO A 360 8.64 21.28 10.34
CA PRO A 360 8.26 20.98 8.97
C PRO A 360 9.37 20.17 8.26
N PRO A 361 9.02 19.26 7.35
CA PRO A 361 9.99 18.42 6.65
C PRO A 361 11.08 19.25 5.97
N ARG A 362 12.34 18.94 6.26
CA ARG A 362 13.51 19.62 5.69
C ARG A 362 14.43 18.63 5.01
N PHE A 363 15.03 19.08 3.92
CA PHE A 363 15.84 18.21 3.07
C PHE A 363 17.19 18.83 2.79
N ALA A 364 18.26 18.18 3.27
CA ALA A 364 19.63 18.67 3.07
C ALA A 364 20.00 18.83 1.59
N ALA A 365 19.43 18.00 0.70
CA ALA A 365 19.67 18.08 -0.75
C ALA A 365 18.89 19.21 -1.44
N ALA A 366 17.85 19.75 -0.80
CA ALA A 366 17.04 20.85 -1.33
C ALA A 366 16.60 21.78 -0.18
N PRO A 367 17.50 22.59 0.39
CA PRO A 367 17.21 23.41 1.59
C PRO A 367 16.10 24.44 1.40
N GLU A 368 15.89 24.89 0.16
CA GLU A 368 14.87 25.87 -0.23
C GLU A 368 13.50 25.23 -0.52
N PHE A 369 13.42 23.89 -0.57
CA PHE A 369 12.17 23.21 -0.84
C PHE A 369 11.31 23.16 0.43
N CYS A 370 10.06 23.58 0.28
CA CYS A 370 9.01 23.39 1.27
C CYS A 370 7.78 22.80 0.57
N TYR A 371 7.09 21.88 1.23
CA TYR A 371 5.72 21.54 0.87
C TYR A 371 4.80 22.73 1.11
N SER A 372 3.68 22.78 0.39
CA SER A 372 2.67 23.82 0.56
C SER A 372 2.15 23.92 1.99
N VAL A 373 1.72 25.12 2.37
CA VAL A 373 1.16 25.38 3.71
C VAL A 373 -0.14 24.61 3.86
N GLU A 374 -0.93 24.55 2.80
CA GLU A 374 -2.20 23.84 2.70
C GLU A 374 -2.02 22.33 3.00
N LEU A 375 -0.98 21.70 2.43
CA LEU A 375 -0.68 20.29 2.73
C LEU A 375 -0.24 20.10 4.19
N LEU A 376 0.64 20.98 4.69
CA LEU A 376 1.12 20.90 6.08
C LEU A 376 -0.02 21.06 7.08
N GLU A 377 -0.96 21.98 6.83
CA GLU A 377 -2.13 22.23 7.67
C GLU A 377 -3.12 21.06 7.65
N LEU A 378 -3.38 20.47 6.49
CA LEU A 378 -4.30 19.33 6.39
C LEU A 378 -3.72 18.07 7.04
N VAL A 379 -2.42 17.82 6.91
CA VAL A 379 -1.77 16.70 7.61
C VAL A 379 -1.77 16.95 9.12
N ARG A 380 -1.56 18.20 9.56
CA ARG A 380 -1.66 18.57 10.97
C ARG A 380 -3.05 18.32 11.53
N SER A 381 -4.11 18.73 10.82
CA SER A 381 -5.49 18.55 11.28
C SER A 381 -5.87 17.07 11.42
N CYS A 382 -5.33 16.20 10.57
CA CYS A 382 -5.48 14.75 10.71
C CYS A 382 -4.81 14.20 11.98
N GLN A 383 -3.81 14.89 12.52
CA GLN A 383 -3.02 14.50 13.68
C GLN A 383 -3.32 15.36 14.93
N GLU A 384 -4.52 15.95 15.02
CA GLU A 384 -4.95 16.62 16.25
C GLU A 384 -5.06 15.59 17.39
N PHE A 385 -4.56 15.97 18.57
CA PHE A 385 -4.49 15.07 19.73
C PHE A 385 -5.89 14.58 20.13
N ASP A 386 -6.83 15.53 20.24
CA ASP A 386 -8.24 15.24 20.47
C ASP A 386 -8.87 14.61 19.21
N PRO A 387 -9.37 13.36 19.28
CA PRO A 387 -9.96 12.68 18.13
C PRO A 387 -11.15 13.42 17.52
N GLU A 388 -11.98 14.10 18.32
CA GLU A 388 -13.15 14.82 17.81
C GLU A 388 -12.78 16.08 17.02
N CYS A 389 -11.55 16.57 17.21
CA CYS A 389 -11.01 17.72 16.47
C CYS A 389 -10.41 17.32 15.11
N ARG A 390 -10.30 16.02 14.81
CA ARG A 390 -9.81 15.53 13.51
C ARG A 390 -10.91 15.65 12.46
N PRO A 391 -10.59 16.01 11.20
CA PRO A 391 -11.59 16.11 10.13
C PRO A 391 -12.18 14.74 9.77
N ALA A 392 -13.44 14.70 9.34
CA ALA A 392 -14.01 13.47 8.79
C ALA A 392 -13.37 13.17 7.41
N PRO A 393 -13.38 11.91 6.94
CA PRO A 393 -12.88 11.57 5.61
C PRO A 393 -13.49 12.39 4.47
N GLU A 394 -14.78 12.72 4.55
CA GLU A 394 -15.47 13.60 3.59
C GLU A 394 -14.88 15.02 3.60
N ASP A 395 -14.60 15.57 4.78
CA ASP A 395 -14.03 16.92 4.92
C ASP A 395 -12.60 16.98 4.35
N ILE A 396 -11.83 15.90 4.50
CA ILE A 396 -10.50 15.77 3.89
C ILE A 396 -10.63 15.79 2.37
N LEU A 397 -11.56 15.04 1.79
CA LEU A 397 -11.79 15.02 0.35
C LEU A 397 -12.21 16.41 -0.16
N TYR A 398 -13.12 17.07 0.56
CA TYR A 398 -13.56 18.42 0.26
C TYR A 398 -12.38 19.41 0.28
N ALA A 399 -11.54 19.35 1.31
CA ALA A 399 -10.34 20.19 1.41
C ALA A 399 -9.35 19.94 0.27
N ILE A 400 -9.15 18.69 -0.17
CA ILE A 400 -8.29 18.39 -1.31
C ILE A 400 -8.82 19.03 -2.60
N ASP A 401 -10.13 18.93 -2.83
CA ASP A 401 -10.73 19.43 -4.07
C ASP A 401 -10.85 20.97 -4.09
N MET A 402 -10.99 21.62 -2.92
CA MET A 402 -11.18 23.08 -2.82
C MET A 402 -9.90 23.87 -2.49
N ASP A 403 -9.05 23.31 -1.64
CA ASP A 403 -7.90 24.01 -1.04
C ASP A 403 -6.56 23.50 -1.59
N SER A 404 -6.57 22.64 -2.62
CA SER A 404 -5.34 22.24 -3.28
C SER A 404 -4.60 23.47 -3.86
N PRO A 405 -3.27 23.55 -3.70
CA PRO A 405 -2.55 24.75 -4.08
C PRO A 405 -2.46 24.91 -5.61
N PRO A 406 -2.39 26.15 -6.13
CA PRO A 406 -2.46 26.40 -7.58
C PRO A 406 -1.41 25.68 -8.43
N HIS A 407 -0.25 25.33 -7.87
CA HIS A 407 0.81 24.63 -8.61
C HIS A 407 0.51 23.15 -8.88
N ILE A 408 -0.52 22.59 -8.26
CA ILE A 408 -0.98 21.22 -8.53
C ILE A 408 -2.25 21.17 -9.40
N HIS A 409 -2.88 22.31 -9.67
CA HIS A 409 -4.04 22.39 -10.56
C HIS A 409 -3.72 21.86 -11.96
N GLY A 410 -4.60 21.01 -12.49
CA GLY A 410 -4.45 20.40 -13.81
C GLY A 410 -3.49 19.22 -13.86
N ILE A 411 -2.83 18.85 -12.75
CA ILE A 411 -2.04 17.61 -12.67
C ILE A 411 -2.96 16.38 -12.56
N ASP A 412 -4.12 16.54 -11.94
CA ASP A 412 -5.21 15.56 -11.87
C ASP A 412 -5.73 15.16 -13.25
N THR A 413 -5.85 16.11 -14.17
CA THR A 413 -6.31 15.90 -15.55
C THR A 413 -5.18 15.69 -16.55
N TRP A 414 -3.93 15.86 -16.14
CA TRP A 414 -2.78 15.74 -17.02
C TRP A 414 -2.68 14.33 -17.62
N GLY A 415 -2.56 14.25 -18.95
CA GLY A 415 -2.53 12.98 -19.68
C GLY A 415 -3.90 12.31 -19.84
N SER A 416 -5.00 12.97 -19.47
CA SER A 416 -6.37 12.53 -19.80
C SER A 416 -6.69 12.66 -21.28
N GLU A 417 -7.74 11.98 -21.76
CA GLU A 417 -8.21 12.12 -23.15
C GLU A 417 -8.51 13.59 -23.50
N ASP A 418 -9.20 14.30 -22.61
CA ASP A 418 -9.54 15.71 -22.80
C ASP A 418 -8.29 16.59 -22.84
N TRP A 419 -7.34 16.35 -21.93
CA TRP A 419 -6.07 17.07 -21.92
C TRP A 419 -5.25 16.81 -23.19
N VAL A 420 -5.16 15.54 -23.62
CA VAL A 420 -4.46 15.14 -24.85
C VAL A 420 -5.13 15.79 -26.07
N ALA A 421 -6.46 15.77 -26.14
CA ALA A 421 -7.21 16.42 -27.20
C ALA A 421 -6.98 17.94 -27.23
N GLU A 422 -6.87 18.59 -26.07
CA GLU A 422 -6.49 20.00 -25.97
C GLU A 422 -5.06 20.24 -26.49
N GLN A 423 -4.10 19.38 -26.14
CA GLN A 423 -2.73 19.51 -26.66
C GLN A 423 -2.68 19.38 -28.19
N TYR A 424 -3.44 18.45 -28.78
CA TYR A 424 -3.56 18.34 -30.23
C TYR A 424 -4.18 19.58 -30.88
N LYS A 425 -5.19 20.18 -30.24
CA LYS A 425 -5.75 21.47 -30.70
C LYS A 425 -4.69 22.58 -30.66
N ASN A 426 -3.89 22.63 -29.59
CA ASN A 426 -2.85 23.64 -29.41
C ASN A 426 -1.65 23.45 -30.38
N LEU A 427 -1.32 22.21 -30.73
CA LEU A 427 -0.28 21.90 -31.73
C LEU A 427 -0.67 22.34 -33.15
N GLY A 428 -1.97 22.42 -33.45
CA GLY A 428 -2.47 22.79 -34.77
C GLY A 428 -2.05 21.81 -35.87
N ILE A 429 -2.07 22.27 -37.13
CA ILE A 429 -1.68 21.43 -38.28
C ILE A 429 -0.16 21.30 -38.34
N LEU A 430 0.35 20.10 -38.05
CA LEU A 430 1.77 19.78 -38.11
C LEU A 430 2.25 19.54 -39.55
N THR A 431 3.38 20.15 -39.91
CA THR A 431 4.08 19.87 -41.18
C THR A 431 4.74 18.49 -41.16
N ASP A 432 4.98 17.90 -42.34
CA ASP A 432 5.61 16.57 -42.43
C ASP A 432 7.06 16.55 -41.90
N ASP A 433 7.77 17.68 -41.94
CA ASP A 433 9.09 17.82 -41.31
C ASP A 433 8.97 17.80 -39.79
N ARG A 434 7.99 18.51 -39.21
CA ARG A 434 7.77 18.53 -37.76
C ARG A 434 7.34 17.16 -37.23
N LYS A 435 6.50 16.43 -37.97
CA LYS A 435 6.14 15.03 -37.62
C LYS A 435 7.35 14.12 -37.60
N ARG A 436 8.27 14.26 -38.57
CA ARG A 436 9.52 13.49 -38.60
C ARG A 436 10.44 13.82 -37.42
N GLU A 437 10.51 15.09 -37.04
CA GLU A 437 11.29 15.54 -35.87
C GLU A 437 10.74 14.96 -34.56
N ILE A 438 9.42 15.07 -34.33
CA ILE A 438 8.71 14.49 -33.18
C ILE A 438 9.00 12.99 -33.08
N LYS A 439 8.84 12.25 -34.20
CA LYS A 439 9.11 10.80 -34.22
C LYS A 439 10.57 10.46 -33.90
N ALA A 440 11.52 11.26 -34.36
CA ALA A 440 12.93 11.08 -34.04
C ALA A 440 13.24 11.35 -32.56
N ASN A 441 12.62 12.38 -31.97
CA ASN A 441 12.73 12.68 -30.54
C ASN A 441 12.15 11.58 -29.68
N ILE A 442 10.95 11.11 -30.00
CA ILE A 442 10.30 9.98 -29.32
C ILE A 442 11.21 8.76 -29.30
N PHE A 443 11.78 8.40 -30.46
CA PHE A 443 12.70 7.26 -30.55
C PHE A 443 13.95 7.45 -29.68
N LYS A 444 14.52 8.66 -29.67
CA LYS A 444 15.67 9.00 -28.82
C LYS A 444 15.32 8.93 -27.33
N ARG A 445 14.14 9.39 -26.93
CA ARG A 445 13.66 9.39 -25.54
C ARG A 445 13.34 7.99 -25.05
N ALA A 446 12.66 7.18 -25.86
CA ALA A 446 12.40 5.77 -25.57
C ALA A 446 13.72 5.01 -25.32
N ARG A 447 14.72 5.22 -26.18
CA ARG A 447 16.05 4.59 -26.02
C ARG A 447 16.79 5.07 -24.76
N ALA A 448 16.52 6.29 -24.31
CA ALA A 448 17.06 6.84 -23.07
C ALA A 448 16.22 6.48 -21.82
N GLY A 449 15.20 5.64 -21.95
CA GLY A 449 14.33 5.23 -20.83
C GLY A 449 13.40 6.33 -20.31
N LYS A 450 13.31 7.50 -20.97
CA LYS A 450 12.54 8.66 -20.45
C LYS A 450 11.03 8.53 -20.55
N LEU A 451 10.54 7.52 -21.26
CA LEU A 451 9.12 7.23 -21.46
C LEU A 451 8.66 6.02 -20.62
N TRP A 452 9.45 5.63 -19.61
CA TRP A 452 9.21 4.41 -18.86
C TRP A 452 7.83 4.39 -18.17
N PHE A 453 7.36 5.54 -17.69
CA PHE A 453 6.07 5.68 -17.01
C PHE A 453 4.88 5.33 -17.92
N LEU A 454 5.00 5.54 -19.25
CA LEU A 454 3.96 5.15 -20.22
C LEU A 454 3.84 3.64 -20.38
N HIS A 455 4.86 2.87 -19.98
CA HIS A 455 4.72 1.41 -19.96
C HIS A 455 3.66 0.98 -18.95
N ASP A 456 3.46 1.74 -17.88
CA ASP A 456 2.53 1.45 -16.78
C ASP A 456 1.12 2.00 -16.95
N PHE A 457 0.84 2.72 -18.04
CA PHE A 457 -0.51 3.14 -18.38
C PHE A 457 -1.36 1.94 -18.76
N GLU A 458 -2.49 1.79 -18.07
CA GLU A 458 -3.48 0.76 -18.37
C GLU A 458 -4.06 0.94 -19.79
N ASP A 459 -4.42 2.18 -20.15
CA ASP A 459 -4.86 2.53 -21.50
C ASP A 459 -3.67 2.71 -22.45
N ARG A 460 -3.44 1.68 -23.28
CA ARG A 460 -2.38 1.67 -24.29
C ARG A 460 -2.59 2.66 -25.41
N TYR A 461 -3.84 2.91 -25.80
CA TYR A 461 -4.14 3.85 -26.86
C TYR A 461 -3.84 5.28 -26.40
N LEU A 462 -4.26 5.61 -25.18
CA LEU A 462 -3.94 6.91 -24.58
C LEU A 462 -2.44 7.10 -24.36
N ALA A 463 -1.71 6.04 -23.95
CA ALA A 463 -0.26 6.07 -23.81
C ALA A 463 0.45 6.35 -25.16
N GLU A 464 -0.02 5.76 -26.26
CA GLU A 464 0.49 6.04 -27.61
C GLU A 464 0.21 7.48 -28.03
N GLN A 465 -1.02 7.98 -27.80
CA GLN A 465 -1.35 9.37 -28.10
C GLN A 465 -0.48 10.35 -27.31
N TYR A 466 -0.21 10.05 -26.04
CA TYR A 466 0.69 10.84 -25.21
C TYR A 466 2.12 10.83 -25.76
N GLN A 467 2.61 9.66 -26.15
CA GLN A 467 3.93 9.51 -26.75
C GLN A 467 4.07 10.38 -28.01
N ASP A 468 3.04 10.43 -28.84
CA ASP A 468 2.99 11.21 -30.09
C ASP A 468 3.02 12.74 -29.87
N LEU A 469 2.65 13.23 -28.69
CA LEU A 469 2.75 14.65 -28.35
C LEU A 469 4.20 15.11 -28.06
N ASP A 470 5.14 14.18 -27.84
CA ASP A 470 6.55 14.44 -27.46
C ASP A 470 6.69 15.43 -26.28
N LEU A 471 5.78 15.34 -25.31
CA LEU A 471 5.81 16.18 -24.10
C LEU A 471 6.62 15.49 -22.99
N ASP A 472 7.32 16.29 -22.19
CA ASP A 472 7.99 15.84 -20.96
C ASP A 472 7.00 15.89 -19.79
N LEU A 473 7.09 14.91 -18.89
CA LEU A 473 6.48 15.02 -17.57
C LEU A 473 7.08 16.27 -16.88
N PRO A 474 6.26 17.16 -16.29
CA PRO A 474 6.79 18.29 -15.53
C PRO A 474 7.78 17.78 -14.49
N ARG A 475 8.96 18.40 -14.38
CA ARG A 475 10.03 17.91 -13.48
C ARG A 475 9.59 17.79 -12.03
N GLN A 476 8.71 18.69 -11.59
CA GLN A 476 8.10 18.67 -10.26
C GLN A 476 7.10 17.51 -10.02
N CYS A 477 6.84 16.70 -11.04
CA CYS A 477 5.95 15.54 -10.99
C CYS A 477 6.70 14.21 -11.18
N GLU A 478 8.03 14.24 -11.36
CA GLU A 478 8.81 13.02 -11.61
C GLU A 478 8.98 12.21 -10.32
N LEU A 479 8.37 11.01 -10.28
CA LEU A 479 8.68 10.02 -9.25
C LEU A 479 10.05 9.38 -9.53
N ALA A 480 10.92 9.41 -8.52
CA ALA A 480 12.22 8.74 -8.56
C ALA A 480 12.10 7.22 -8.37
N TRP A 481 10.89 6.77 -8.07
CA TRP A 481 10.52 5.38 -7.87
C TRP A 481 10.52 4.63 -9.19
N ALA A 482 11.23 3.50 -9.20
CA ALA A 482 11.14 2.51 -10.27
C ALA A 482 10.74 1.19 -9.60
N PRO A 483 9.57 0.60 -9.94
CA PRO A 483 9.17 -0.68 -9.37
C PRO A 483 10.28 -1.72 -9.56
N GLN A 484 10.57 -2.48 -8.51
CA GLN A 484 11.36 -3.71 -8.65
C GLN A 484 10.65 -4.67 -9.61
N ARG A 485 11.47 -5.40 -10.40
CA ARG A 485 11.06 -6.21 -11.54
C ARG A 485 10.12 -7.37 -11.16
N PHE A 486 8.81 -7.14 -11.16
CA PHE A 486 7.83 -8.21 -11.41
C PHE A 486 7.21 -8.00 -12.81
N ARG A 487 8.05 -8.30 -13.80
CA ARG A 487 7.84 -8.21 -15.25
C ARG A 487 6.93 -9.33 -15.78
N ASN A 488 5.71 -9.44 -15.26
CA ASN A 488 4.75 -10.46 -15.65
C ASN A 488 3.34 -9.85 -15.78
N ARG A 489 3.18 -8.88 -16.68
CA ARG A 489 1.90 -8.19 -16.92
C ARG A 489 0.88 -9.10 -17.59
N ILE A 490 -0.41 -8.78 -17.44
CA ILE A 490 -1.44 -9.38 -18.29
C ILE A 490 -1.03 -9.16 -19.74
N GLY A 491 -1.01 -10.25 -20.49
CA GLY A 491 -0.64 -10.30 -21.88
C GLY A 491 0.85 -10.44 -22.19
N GLN A 492 1.75 -10.40 -21.19
CA GLN A 492 3.16 -10.75 -21.40
C GLN A 492 3.36 -12.26 -21.49
N ARG A 493 4.42 -12.69 -22.20
CA ARG A 493 4.83 -14.10 -22.20
C ARG A 493 5.61 -14.41 -20.92
N LEU A 494 5.27 -15.52 -20.29
CA LEU A 494 5.97 -16.01 -19.11
C LEU A 494 7.47 -16.22 -19.43
N GLY A 495 8.35 -15.66 -18.60
CA GLY A 495 9.80 -15.79 -18.75
C GLY A 495 10.43 -14.94 -19.88
N ALA A 496 9.69 -13.99 -20.46
CA ALA A 496 10.28 -13.05 -21.40
C ALA A 496 11.23 -12.07 -20.67
N GLU A 497 12.54 -12.20 -20.90
CA GLU A 497 13.50 -11.18 -20.49
C GLU A 497 13.32 -9.92 -21.36
N GLU A 498 13.25 -8.74 -20.75
CA GLU A 498 13.39 -7.49 -21.49
C GLU A 498 14.83 -7.36 -22.02
N PRO A 499 15.03 -6.78 -23.22
CA PRO A 499 16.36 -6.38 -23.64
C PRO A 499 16.95 -5.44 -22.58
N GLU A 500 18.17 -5.74 -22.11
CA GLU A 500 18.88 -4.95 -21.12
C GLU A 500 18.85 -3.45 -21.50
N LEU A 501 18.12 -2.64 -20.73
CA LEU A 501 18.31 -1.20 -20.73
C LEU A 501 19.73 -0.98 -20.21
N ALA A 502 20.62 -0.62 -21.14
CA ALA A 502 22.03 -0.39 -20.88
C ALA A 502 22.21 0.47 -19.62
N GLU A 503 23.02 -0.03 -18.69
CA GLU A 503 23.47 0.73 -17.53
C GLU A 503 23.98 2.10 -17.98
N GLU A 504 23.53 3.17 -17.31
CA GLU A 504 24.05 4.51 -17.57
C GLU A 504 25.58 4.48 -17.43
N PRO A 505 26.35 4.93 -18.44
CA PRO A 505 27.80 4.92 -18.33
C PRO A 505 28.21 5.85 -17.18
N ASP A 506 28.91 5.27 -16.21
CA ASP A 506 29.58 5.93 -15.08
C ASP A 506 30.37 7.12 -15.61
N ASN A 507 29.81 8.31 -15.50
CA ASN A 507 30.35 9.54 -16.05
C ASN A 507 31.46 10.08 -15.12
N LYS A 508 32.44 9.23 -14.80
CA LYS A 508 33.73 9.64 -14.25
C LYS A 508 34.50 10.34 -15.34
N ARG A 509 34.29 11.65 -15.47
CA ARG A 509 35.27 12.52 -16.14
C ARG A 509 36.63 12.32 -15.46
N PRO A 510 37.70 11.99 -16.19
CA PRO A 510 39.04 12.13 -15.64
C PRO A 510 39.29 13.63 -15.44
N ARG A 511 39.52 14.02 -14.18
CA ARG A 511 40.23 15.27 -13.89
C ARG A 511 41.68 15.08 -14.34
N THR A 512 42.09 15.84 -15.35
CA THR A 512 43.51 16.13 -15.57
C THR A 512 43.67 17.64 -15.59
N ASP A 513 43.94 18.18 -14.41
CA ASP A 513 44.71 19.42 -14.28
C ASP A 513 46.17 19.04 -14.51
N GLU A 514 46.76 19.51 -15.61
CA GLU A 514 48.20 19.73 -15.66
C GLU A 514 48.54 20.80 -16.69
N ALA A 515 49.56 21.57 -16.33
CA ALA A 515 49.74 22.96 -16.70
C ALA A 515 50.35 23.17 -18.09
N ILE A 516 49.99 24.33 -18.66
CA ILE A 516 50.75 25.22 -19.52
C ILE A 516 52.19 24.76 -19.86
N THR A 517 52.47 24.60 -21.16
CA THR A 517 53.72 25.13 -21.72
C THR A 517 53.53 25.56 -23.18
N VAL A 518 53.63 26.87 -23.39
CA VAL A 518 53.74 27.51 -24.69
C VAL A 518 55.12 27.20 -25.27
N THR A 519 55.18 26.57 -26.44
CA THR A 519 56.34 26.72 -27.32
C THR A 519 55.93 26.71 -28.79
N GLN A 520 56.27 27.80 -29.48
CA GLN A 520 56.11 27.98 -30.92
C GLN A 520 57.01 27.02 -31.71
N THR A 521 56.55 26.48 -32.85
CA THR A 521 57.41 26.34 -34.04
C THR A 521 56.63 26.16 -35.35
N LYS A 522 56.67 27.24 -36.14
CA LYS A 522 56.78 27.35 -37.62
C LYS A 522 56.65 26.08 -38.50
N LYS A 523 55.75 26.22 -39.49
CA LYS A 523 55.94 26.04 -40.96
C LYS A 523 56.37 24.65 -41.49
N LYS A 524 55.50 24.02 -42.30
CA LYS A 524 55.59 24.04 -43.78
C LYS A 524 54.47 23.24 -44.46
N ARG A 525 53.82 23.90 -45.42
CA ARG A 525 53.16 23.30 -46.58
C ARG A 525 54.06 22.27 -47.24
N ARG A 526 53.48 21.16 -47.71
CA ARG A 526 53.74 20.69 -49.07
C ARG A 526 52.57 19.86 -49.59
N ILE A 527 52.07 20.34 -50.73
CA ILE A 527 51.24 19.66 -51.70
C ILE A 527 52.13 18.67 -52.45
N ALA A 528 51.67 17.44 -52.61
CA ALA A 528 51.74 16.62 -53.83
C ALA A 528 50.75 15.47 -53.66
#